data_AF-H1FZU7-F1
#
_entry.id   AF-H1FZU7-F1
#
_cell.length_a   1.000
_cell.length_b   1.000
_cell.length_c   1.000
_cell.angle_alpha   90.00
_cell.angle_beta   90.00
_cell.angle_gamma   90.00
#
_symmetry.space_group_name_H-M   'P 1'
#
loop_
_entity.id
_entity.type
_entity.pdbx_description
1 polymer ?
#
loop_
_entity_poly.entity_id
_entity_poly.type
_entity_poly.pdbx_seq_one_letter_code
_entity_poly.pdbx_strand_id
1 'polypeptide(L)' 'MVITTASQSALSGIHAGMQGLRKNAAEIASAGQMDGTARRGLTAPLVEQVQHANQVEAAVKVLQTEDRMLGALINVKA' A
#
# COMPACT_ATOMS: atom_id res chain seq x y z
N MET A 1 -24.62 -2.21 -0.04
CA MET A 1 -23.48 -2.87 -0.72
C MET A 1 -22.18 -2.02 -0.65
N VAL A 2 -22.06 -1.05 0.26
CA VAL A 2 -20.89 -0.14 0.38
C VAL A 2 -19.69 -0.82 1.09
N ILE A 3 -19.97 -1.80 1.94
CA ILE A 3 -18.96 -2.56 2.70
C ILE A 3 -18.06 -3.35 1.73
N THR A 4 -18.65 -4.12 0.82
CA THR A 4 -17.92 -4.90 -0.20
C THR A 4 -17.09 -4.03 -1.15
N THR A 5 -17.59 -2.83 -1.48
CA THR A 5 -16.84 -1.90 -2.33
C THR A 5 -15.61 -1.33 -1.61
N ALA A 6 -15.69 -1.08 -0.30
CA ALA A 6 -14.57 -0.59 0.50
C ALA A 6 -13.47 -1.65 0.62
N SER A 7 -13.81 -2.92 0.88
CA SER A 7 -12.85 -4.02 0.89
C SER A 7 -12.20 -4.23 -0.48
N GLN A 8 -12.97 -4.13 -1.57
CA GLN A 8 -12.40 -4.27 -2.92
C GLN A 8 -11.43 -3.14 -3.27
N SER A 9 -11.75 -1.89 -2.91
CA SER A 9 -10.83 -0.76 -3.06
C SER A 9 -9.58 -0.91 -2.18
N ALA A 10 -9.73 -1.40 -0.94
CA ALA A 10 -8.61 -1.65 -0.05
C ALA A 10 -7.67 -2.74 -0.61
N LEU A 11 -8.21 -3.88 -1.06
CA LEU A 11 -7.41 -4.94 -1.67
C LEU A 11 -6.69 -4.46 -2.94
N SER A 12 -7.36 -3.68 -3.78
CA SER A 12 -6.74 -3.04 -4.95
C SER A 12 -5.61 -2.09 -4.55
N GLY A 13 -5.83 -1.27 -3.51
CA GLY A 13 -4.82 -0.35 -2.96
C GLY A 13 -3.60 -1.07 -2.40
N ILE A 14 -3.79 -2.18 -1.68
CA ILE A 14 -2.70 -3.04 -1.20
C ILE A 14 -1.90 -3.59 -2.37
N HIS A 15 -2.59 -4.12 -3.39
CA HIS A 15 -1.94 -4.72 -4.54
C HIS A 15 -1.11 -3.68 -5.33
N ALA A 16 -1.70 -2.51 -5.59
CA ALA A 16 -1.03 -1.41 -6.27
C ALA A 16 0.17 -0.88 -5.47
N GLY A 17 0.01 -0.66 -4.16
CA GLY A 17 1.09 -0.22 -3.28
C GLY A 17 2.23 -1.24 -3.21
N MET A 18 1.92 -2.54 -3.12
CA MET A 18 2.94 -3.60 -3.14
C MET A 18 3.69 -3.69 -4.47
N GLN A 19 3.02 -3.46 -5.61
CA GLN A 19 3.69 -3.37 -6.90
C GLN A 19 4.63 -2.16 -6.95
N GLY A 20 4.19 -1.00 -6.47
CA GLY A 20 5.00 0.22 -6.39
C GLY A 20 6.24 0.04 -5.50
N LEU A 21 6.07 -0.56 -4.31
CA LEU A 21 7.18 -0.90 -3.41
C LEU A 21 8.23 -1.79 -4.07
N ARG A 22 7.80 -2.80 -4.83
CA ARG A 22 8.71 -3.71 -5.56
C ARG A 22 9.47 -2.99 -6.66
N LYS A 23 8.77 -2.15 -7.43
CA LYS A 23 9.37 -1.35 -8.51
C LYS A 23 10.43 -0.40 -7.95
N ASN A 24 10.08 0.33 -6.90
CA ASN A 24 10.97 1.33 -6.32
C ASN A 24 12.17 0.67 -5.63
N ALA A 25 11.98 -0.49 -4.97
CA ALA A 25 13.08 -1.24 -4.39
C ALA A 25 14.08 -1.71 -5.46
N ALA A 26 13.60 -2.16 -6.62
CA ALA A 26 14.45 -2.52 -7.74
C ALA A 26 15.19 -1.30 -8.32
N GLU A 27 14.53 -0.15 -8.40
CA GLU A 27 15.14 1.10 -8.84
C GLU A 27 16.20 1.61 -7.87
N ILE A 28 15.95 1.55 -6.56
CA ILE A 28 16.93 1.92 -5.51
C ILE A 28 18.14 0.98 -5.55
N ALA A 29 17.91 -0.33 -5.64
CA ALA A 29 18.98 -1.33 -5.68
C ALA A 29 19.86 -1.18 -6.92
N SER A 30 19.27 -0.90 -8.08
CA SER A 30 20.01 -0.65 -9.31
C SER A 30 20.75 0.68 -9.28
N ALA A 31 20.15 1.74 -8.74
CA ALA A 31 20.82 3.04 -8.60
C ALA A 31 22.07 2.97 -7.69
N GLY A 32 22.06 2.13 -6.65
CA GLY A 32 23.23 1.85 -5.81
C GLY A 32 24.37 1.12 -6.54
N GLN A 33 24.06 0.34 -7.58
CA GLN A 33 25.07 -0.34 -8.42
C GLN A 33 25.61 0.54 -9.55
N MET A 34 24.87 1.58 -9.92
CA MET A 34 25.18 2.43 -11.07
C MET A 34 26.08 3.63 -10.74
N ASP A 35 26.57 3.75 -9.50
CA ASP A 35 27.58 4.72 -9.04
C ASP A 35 27.36 6.16 -9.59
N GLY A 36 26.11 6.64 -9.51
CA GLY A 36 25.72 8.00 -9.94
C GLY A 36 25.28 8.14 -11.40
N THR A 37 25.29 7.08 -12.20
CA THR A 37 24.78 7.08 -13.60
C THR A 37 23.28 6.74 -13.73
N ALA A 38 22.58 6.62 -12.61
CA ALA A 38 21.16 6.26 -12.58
C ALA A 38 20.28 7.29 -13.32
N ARG A 39 19.30 6.81 -14.09
CA ARG A 39 18.35 7.64 -14.87
C ARG A 39 17.59 8.68 -14.04
N ARG A 40 17.36 8.39 -12.75
CA ARG A 40 16.80 9.30 -11.75
C ARG A 40 17.63 9.22 -10.47
N GLY A 41 17.81 10.35 -9.80
CA GLY A 41 18.47 10.39 -8.50
C GLY A 41 17.70 9.60 -7.43
N LEU A 42 18.41 9.03 -6.45
CA LEU A 42 17.88 8.12 -5.43
C LEU A 42 16.73 8.70 -4.58
N THR A 43 16.65 10.03 -4.44
CA THR A 43 15.64 10.69 -3.59
C THR A 43 14.22 10.43 -4.06
N ALA A 44 13.95 10.46 -5.36
CA ALA A 44 12.61 10.24 -5.91
C ALA A 44 12.06 8.83 -5.61
N PRO A 45 12.76 7.73 -5.98
CA PRO A 45 12.25 6.38 -5.70
C PRO A 45 12.16 6.09 -4.19
N LEU A 46 12.99 6.71 -3.34
CA LEU A 46 12.87 6.61 -1.88
C LEU A 46 11.58 7.26 -1.34
N VAL A 47 11.23 8.46 -1.81
CA VAL A 47 9.98 9.13 -1.42
C VAL A 47 8.76 8.35 -1.93
N GLU A 48 8.81 7.91 -3.18
CA GLU A 48 7.76 7.07 -3.77
C GLU A 48 7.62 5.75 -3.00
N GLN A 49 8.72 5.13 -2.53
CA GLN A 49 8.71 3.93 -1.69
C GLN A 49 7.90 4.14 -0.41
N VAL A 50 8.18 5.24 0.31
CA VAL A 50 7.45 5.58 1.55
C VAL A 50 5.97 5.84 1.26
N GLN A 51 5.66 6.52 0.16
CA GLN A 51 4.28 6.80 -0.22
C GLN A 51 3.48 5.52 -0.52
N HIS A 52 4.09 4.54 -1.21
CA HIS A 52 3.45 3.25 -1.42
C HIS A 52 3.30 2.43 -0.13
N ALA A 53 4.26 2.50 0.79
CA ALA A 53 4.13 1.87 2.11
C ALA A 53 2.92 2.43 2.88
N ASN A 54 2.78 3.76 2.91
CA ASN A 54 1.65 4.44 3.55
C ASN A 54 0.31 4.06 2.89
N GLN A 55 0.29 3.89 1.57
CA GLN A 55 -0.90 3.45 0.84
C GLN A 55 -1.34 2.03 1.25
N VAL A 56 -0.39 1.10 1.37
CA VAL A 56 -0.67 -0.26 1.84
C VAL A 56 -1.20 -0.22 3.28
N GLU A 57 -0.55 0.53 4.17
CA GLU A 57 -0.96 0.67 5.56
C GLU A 57 -2.38 1.24 5.69
N ALA A 58 -2.69 2.30 4.95
CA ALA A 58 -4.02 2.91 4.92
C ALA A 58 -5.08 1.90 4.46
N ALA A 59 -4.80 1.14 3.41
CA ALA A 59 -5.71 0.13 2.90
C ALA A 59 -5.93 -1.04 3.88
N VAL A 60 -4.88 -1.49 4.57
CA VAL A 60 -5.01 -2.49 5.65
C VAL A 60 -5.88 -1.95 6.79
N LYS A 61 -5.72 -0.67 7.15
CA LYS A 61 -6.54 -0.04 8.20
C LYS A 61 -8.02 0.06 7.81
N VAL A 62 -8.33 0.24 6.53
CA VAL A 62 -9.71 0.17 6.02
C VAL A 62 -10.29 -1.22 6.26
N LEU A 63 -9.58 -2.29 5.86
CA LEU A 63 -10.02 -3.68 6.09
C LEU A 63 -10.22 -4.00 7.57
N GLN A 64 -9.31 -3.57 8.45
CA GLN A 64 -9.45 -3.76 9.90
C GLN A 64 -10.65 -3.01 10.48
N THR A 65 -10.95 -1.84 9.93
CA THR A 65 -12.10 -1.05 10.38
C THR A 65 -13.40 -1.68 9.91
N GLU A 66 -13.41 -2.22 8.69
CA GLU A 66 -14.52 -3.00 8.15
C GLU A 66 -14.81 -4.25 8.98
N ASP A 67 -13.78 -5.03 9.32
CA ASP A 67 -13.90 -6.22 10.18
C ASP A 67 -14.48 -5.87 11.56
N ARG A 68 -13.97 -4.80 12.19
CA ARG A 68 -14.51 -4.28 13.45
C ARG A 68 -15.97 -3.85 13.34
N MET A 69 -16.35 -3.18 12.26
CA MET A 69 -17.74 -2.75 12.03
C MET A 69 -18.67 -3.96 11.86
N LEU A 70 -18.27 -4.97 11.09
CA LEU A 70 -19.04 -6.20 10.92
C LEU A 70 -19.16 -6.98 12.23
N GLY A 71 -18.07 -7.13 12.99
CA GLY A 71 -18.08 -7.76 14.31
C GLY A 71 -19.01 -7.05 15.29
N ALA A 72 -18.98 -5.71 15.33
CA ALA A 72 -19.88 -4.92 16.17
C ALA A 72 -21.36 -5.11 15.76
N LEU A 73 -21.67 -5.12 14.46
CA LEU A 73 -23.04 -5.35 13.97
C LEU A 73 -23.57 -6.75 14.31
N ILE A 74 -22.72 -7.78 14.22
CA ILE A 74 -23.08 -9.15 14.60
C ILE A 74 -23.33 -9.22 16.10
N ASN A 75 -22.44 -8.64 16.91
CA ASN A 75 -22.55 -8.65 18.37
C ASN A 75 -23.78 -7.90 18.90
N VAL A 76 -24.27 -6.87 18.20
CA VAL A 76 -25.52 -6.17 18.56
C VAL A 76 -26.77 -7.01 18.32
N LYS A 77 -26.70 -7.99 17.41
CA LYS A 77 -27.83 -8.88 17.06
C LYS A 77 -27.82 -10.22 17.81
N ALA A 78 -26.70 -10.57 18.46
CA ALA A 78 -26.57 -11.74 19.33
C ALA A 78 -27.14 -11.44 20.72
#